data_AF-A0A975Y8Y8-F1
#
_entry.id   AF-A0A975Y8Y8-F1
#
_cell.length_a   1.000
_cell.length_b   1.000
_cell.length_c   1.000
_cell.angle_alpha   90.00
_cell.angle_beta   90.00
_cell.angle_gamma   90.00
#
_symmetry.space_group_name_H-M   'P 1'
#
loop_
_entity.id
_entity.type
_entity.pdbx_description
1 polymer ?
#
loop_
_entity_poly.entity_id
_entity_poly.type
_entity_poly.pdbx_seq_one_letter_code
_entity_poly.pdbx_strand_id
1 'polypeptide(L)'
;MSTWTSVSKLSVILASGYQNCNIYANGRNRIGVTINVEPIDEKGNSVQVDPQHLVDNLWLIDYVDESTLNWKGSSGWAYTDAANKFTATPGGFSEEAEASANGAGTQQVTFYVYCSPGTNPKSIGVRVRTDSGSTINSSLNGKYHSKVTFNPQAATTYMKGDINWEYSHTSTKYGDNKKYVTTDAWNYYLSLKSANNYFVTFSVSAYFSESGYDGFFACNITPDSHHKNFYGGYVWYQEPHDSAYYSSQDGYSSGEIVNFPAGNKWWDYAKIYDRKYPERYLCFTWVHSTTGGDGWHIPNGPLDTWKEWFRPSIVAYDMYGNTGTFWVDGSDITGALNIYDHQL
;
A
#
# COMPACT_ATOMS: atom_id res chain seq x y z
N MET A 1 32.02 -27.64 17.35
CA MET A 1 30.64 -27.14 17.41
C MET A 1 29.73 -28.34 17.50
N SER A 2 28.69 -28.29 18.33
CA SER A 2 27.71 -29.39 18.41
C SER A 2 26.96 -29.48 17.08
N THR A 3 26.92 -30.66 16.47
CA THR A 3 26.25 -30.90 15.19
C THR A 3 24.75 -31.00 15.41
N TRP A 4 23.95 -30.30 14.60
CA TRP A 4 22.51 -30.41 14.64
C TRP A 4 22.06 -31.71 13.95
N THR A 5 21.51 -32.65 14.71
CA THR A 5 21.15 -33.98 14.17
C THR A 5 19.65 -34.23 14.16
N SER A 6 18.88 -33.59 15.04
CA SER A 6 17.42 -33.75 15.12
C SER A 6 16.74 -32.48 15.66
N VAL A 7 15.43 -32.55 15.87
CA VAL A 7 14.66 -31.49 16.56
C VAL A 7 13.80 -32.13 17.65
N SER A 8 13.71 -31.48 18.82
CA SER A 8 12.82 -31.84 19.94
C SER A 8 11.44 -31.18 19.82
N LYS A 9 11.36 -30.09 19.03
CA LYS A 9 10.12 -29.38 18.71
C LYS A 9 10.14 -28.92 17.26
N LEU A 10 9.01 -29.13 16.58
CA LEU A 10 8.74 -28.57 15.26
C LEU A 10 7.25 -28.23 15.18
N SER A 11 6.93 -26.96 15.06
CA SER A 11 5.55 -26.50 14.86
C SER A 11 5.46 -25.34 13.90
N VAL A 12 4.29 -25.16 13.31
CA VAL A 12 3.95 -24.09 12.39
C VAL A 12 2.65 -23.43 12.85
N ILE A 13 2.68 -22.10 12.99
CA ILE A 13 1.55 -21.29 13.46
C ILE A 13 1.44 -20.04 12.59
N LEU A 14 0.25 -19.44 12.53
CA LEU A 14 0.13 -18.09 11.99
C LEU A 14 0.72 -17.08 12.96
N ALA A 15 1.15 -15.92 12.46
CA ALA A 15 1.61 -14.82 13.32
C ALA A 15 0.55 -14.42 14.38
N SER A 16 -0.73 -14.58 14.04
CA SER A 16 -1.88 -14.37 14.94
C SER A 16 -2.08 -15.46 16.00
N GLY A 17 -1.26 -16.52 16.02
CA GLY A 17 -1.42 -17.68 16.91
C GLY A 17 -2.47 -18.70 16.46
N TYR A 18 -3.33 -18.37 15.48
CA TYR A 18 -4.34 -19.29 14.95
C TYR A 18 -3.75 -20.35 14.01
N GLN A 19 -4.52 -21.41 13.77
CA GLN A 19 -4.17 -22.50 12.84
C GLN A 19 -4.89 -22.42 11.50
N ASN A 20 -5.78 -21.45 11.32
CA ASN A 20 -6.48 -21.23 10.07
C ASN A 20 -6.65 -19.74 9.81
N CYS A 21 -6.67 -19.36 8.53
CA CYS A 21 -7.08 -18.04 8.11
C CYS A 21 -7.56 -18.03 6.66
N ASN A 22 -8.25 -16.94 6.31
CA ASN A 22 -8.52 -16.61 4.92
C ASN A 22 -7.30 -15.91 4.31
N ILE A 23 -7.20 -15.93 2.99
CA ILE A 23 -6.19 -15.20 2.23
C ILE A 23 -6.78 -14.82 0.87
N TYR A 24 -6.53 -13.61 0.38
CA TYR A 24 -6.93 -13.27 -0.98
C TYR A 24 -5.99 -13.91 -1.99
N ALA A 25 -6.54 -14.69 -2.92
CA ALA A 25 -5.81 -15.37 -3.98
C ALA A 25 -5.50 -14.39 -5.14
N ASN A 26 -4.79 -13.31 -4.83
CA ASN A 26 -4.43 -12.26 -5.78
C ASN A 26 -2.91 -12.21 -6.08
N GLY A 27 -2.14 -13.18 -5.55
CA GLY A 27 -0.67 -13.25 -5.65
C GLY A 27 0.08 -12.17 -4.86
N ARG A 28 -0.63 -11.24 -4.22
CA ARG A 28 -0.06 -10.10 -3.48
C ARG A 28 -0.27 -10.22 -1.98
N ASN A 29 -1.42 -10.73 -1.51
CA ASN A 29 -1.68 -10.93 -0.09
C ASN A 29 -0.71 -11.96 0.47
N ARG A 30 0.11 -11.58 1.44
CA ARG A 30 1.20 -12.39 2.01
C ARG A 30 1.01 -12.60 3.50
N ILE A 31 0.62 -13.79 3.92
CA ILE A 31 0.36 -14.07 5.34
C ILE A 31 1.58 -14.70 6.00
N GLY A 32 2.01 -14.12 7.12
CA GLY A 32 3.11 -14.61 7.93
C GLY A 32 2.80 -15.93 8.63
N VAL A 33 3.68 -16.90 8.43
CA VAL A 33 3.67 -18.23 9.04
C VAL A 33 4.97 -18.38 9.82
N THR A 34 4.85 -18.53 11.14
CA THR A 34 5.98 -18.71 12.05
C THR A 34 6.21 -20.18 12.32
N ILE A 35 7.43 -20.62 12.06
CA ILE A 35 7.93 -21.95 12.36
C ILE A 35 8.70 -21.87 13.67
N ASN A 36 8.33 -22.70 14.64
CA ASN A 36 9.10 -22.89 15.87
C ASN A 36 9.90 -24.18 15.74
N VAL A 37 11.22 -24.09 15.89
CA VAL A 37 12.14 -25.23 15.84
C VAL A 37 12.98 -25.25 17.11
N GLU A 38 13.17 -26.41 17.71
CA GLU A 38 14.15 -26.60 18.79
C GLU A 38 15.19 -27.63 18.35
N PRO A 39 16.33 -27.18 17.81
CA PRO A 39 17.39 -28.05 17.32
C PRO A 39 18.07 -28.81 18.47
N ILE A 40 18.39 -30.09 18.24
CA ILE A 40 19.14 -30.92 19.20
C ILE A 40 20.31 -31.66 18.55
N ASP A 41 21.34 -31.95 19.34
CA ASP A 41 22.47 -32.81 18.95
C ASP A 41 22.14 -34.31 19.08
N GLU A 42 23.11 -35.17 18.75
CA GLU A 42 22.98 -36.64 18.86
C GLU A 42 22.73 -37.15 20.29
N LYS A 43 23.05 -36.34 21.31
CA LYS A 43 22.86 -36.67 22.73
C LYS A 43 21.52 -36.12 23.25
N GLY A 44 20.76 -35.43 22.40
CA GLY A 44 19.49 -34.80 22.76
C GLY A 44 19.62 -33.45 23.46
N ASN A 45 20.81 -32.84 23.49
CA ASN A 45 21.00 -31.51 24.04
C ASN A 45 20.56 -30.45 23.03
N SER A 46 19.89 -29.39 23.49
CA SER A 46 19.55 -28.25 22.65
C SER A 46 20.81 -27.60 22.08
N VAL A 47 20.80 -27.32 20.78
CA VAL A 47 21.87 -26.61 20.09
C VAL A 47 21.33 -25.34 19.44
N GLN A 48 22.19 -24.32 19.34
CA GLN A 48 21.86 -23.12 18.58
C GLN A 48 22.36 -23.29 17.14
N VAL A 49 21.45 -23.11 16.20
CA VAL A 49 21.76 -23.13 14.77
C VAL A 49 21.83 -21.69 14.26
N ASP A 50 22.78 -21.41 13.37
CA ASP A 50 22.84 -20.10 12.72
C ASP A 50 21.50 -19.78 12.01
N PRO A 51 20.92 -18.58 12.16
CA PRO A 51 19.63 -18.25 11.57
C PRO A 51 19.56 -18.42 10.05
N GLN A 52 20.62 -18.08 9.32
CA GLN A 52 20.66 -18.25 7.87
C GLN A 52 20.71 -19.72 7.51
N HIS A 53 21.55 -20.49 8.20
CA HIS A 53 21.63 -21.95 8.01
C HIS A 53 20.29 -22.65 8.33
N LEU A 54 19.56 -22.18 9.34
CA LEU A 54 18.24 -22.70 9.69
C LEU A 54 17.22 -22.40 8.57
N VAL A 55 17.20 -21.18 8.04
CA VAL A 55 16.34 -20.78 6.90
C VAL A 55 16.64 -21.62 5.66
N ASP A 56 17.91 -21.82 5.34
CA ASP A 56 18.35 -22.58 4.16
C ASP A 56 17.99 -24.07 4.22
N ASN A 57 17.64 -24.57 5.41
CA ASN A 57 17.25 -25.96 5.64
C ASN A 57 15.79 -26.13 6.10
N LEU A 58 14.96 -25.10 5.89
CA LEU A 58 13.53 -25.11 6.16
C LEU A 58 12.72 -24.94 4.88
N TRP A 59 11.69 -25.78 4.73
CA TRP A 59 10.73 -25.68 3.62
C TRP A 59 9.30 -25.76 4.12
N LEU A 60 8.41 -24.95 3.53
CA LEU A 60 6.99 -25.16 3.66
C LEU A 60 6.56 -26.27 2.71
N ILE A 61 5.76 -27.20 3.21
CA ILE A 61 5.30 -28.38 2.47
C ILE A 61 3.78 -28.48 2.52
N ASP A 62 3.17 -29.13 1.54
CA ASP A 62 1.80 -29.60 1.67
C ASP A 62 1.74 -30.60 2.83
N TYR A 63 0.80 -30.39 3.74
CA TYR A 63 0.69 -31.22 4.93
C TYR A 63 0.35 -32.69 4.63
N VAL A 64 -0.37 -32.95 3.52
CA VAL A 64 -0.90 -34.28 3.21
C VAL A 64 0.10 -35.11 2.40
N ASP A 65 0.60 -34.57 1.28
CA ASP A 65 1.48 -35.30 0.36
C ASP A 65 2.98 -34.97 0.52
N GLU A 66 3.31 -34.03 1.40
CA GLU A 66 4.67 -33.59 1.71
C GLU A 66 5.43 -32.97 0.51
N SER A 67 4.73 -32.60 -0.56
CA SER A 67 5.31 -31.84 -1.66
C SER A 67 5.75 -30.45 -1.19
N THR A 68 6.92 -30.00 -1.63
CA THR A 68 7.43 -28.67 -1.29
C THR A 68 6.64 -27.60 -2.02
N LEU A 69 6.23 -26.53 -1.31
CA LEU A 69 5.62 -25.36 -1.94
C LEU A 69 6.65 -24.61 -2.80
N ASN A 70 6.16 -23.81 -3.75
CA ASN A 70 7.04 -23.05 -4.63
C ASN A 70 7.73 -21.90 -3.86
N TRP A 71 9.04 -21.95 -3.73
CA TRP A 71 9.83 -20.84 -3.21
C TRP A 71 9.85 -19.69 -4.23
N LYS A 72 9.40 -18.50 -3.81
CA LYS A 72 9.34 -17.29 -4.65
C LYS A 72 8.63 -17.52 -6.00
N GLY A 73 7.64 -18.44 -6.01
CA GLY A 73 6.90 -18.83 -7.21
C GLY A 73 5.85 -17.81 -7.65
N SER A 74 5.46 -17.86 -8.93
CA SER A 74 4.45 -16.98 -9.51
C SER A 74 3.07 -17.63 -9.72
N SER A 75 2.93 -18.92 -9.39
CA SER A 75 1.69 -19.68 -9.58
C SER A 75 1.46 -20.71 -8.47
N GLY A 76 0.19 -21.10 -8.29
CA GLY A 76 -0.23 -22.04 -7.26
C GLY A 76 -0.03 -21.46 -5.85
N TRP A 77 0.31 -22.33 -4.91
CA TRP A 77 0.74 -21.94 -3.56
C TRP A 77 2.24 -21.73 -3.53
N ALA A 78 2.65 -20.58 -3.00
CA ALA A 78 4.05 -20.19 -2.94
C ALA A 78 4.37 -19.51 -1.60
N TYR A 79 5.66 -19.40 -1.29
CA TYR A 79 6.13 -18.71 -0.10
C TYR A 79 7.45 -17.98 -0.33
N THR A 80 7.79 -17.06 0.57
CA THR A 80 9.04 -16.29 0.56
C THR A 80 9.44 -15.89 1.98
N ASP A 81 10.68 -15.47 2.16
CA ASP A 81 11.24 -14.80 3.35
C ASP A 81 10.85 -13.32 3.50
N ALA A 82 10.33 -12.67 2.46
CA ALA A 82 10.10 -11.24 2.44
C ALA A 82 8.61 -10.85 2.57
N ALA A 83 8.32 -10.00 3.55
CA ALA A 83 7.03 -9.31 3.64
C ALA A 83 6.81 -8.39 2.43
N ASN A 84 5.58 -7.95 2.24
CA ASN A 84 5.25 -6.78 1.43
C ASN A 84 4.24 -5.92 2.20
N LYS A 85 3.70 -4.88 1.56
CA LYS A 85 2.68 -4.00 2.14
C LYS A 85 1.27 -4.61 2.27
N PHE A 86 1.08 -5.89 1.91
CA PHE A 86 -0.23 -6.55 1.84
C PHE A 86 -0.29 -7.78 2.76
N THR A 87 0.10 -7.62 4.03
CA THR A 87 0.23 -8.71 5.00
C THR A 87 -0.99 -8.92 5.90
N ALA A 88 -2.01 -8.07 5.76
CA ALA A 88 -3.21 -8.17 6.56
C ALA A 88 -3.97 -9.48 6.30
N THR A 89 -4.61 -10.01 7.35
CA THR A 89 -5.43 -11.23 7.27
C THR A 89 -6.91 -10.87 7.11
N PRO A 90 -7.61 -11.34 6.06
CA PRO A 90 -9.03 -11.11 5.88
C PRO A 90 -9.88 -11.72 7.01
N GLY A 91 -10.88 -10.99 7.45
CA GLY A 91 -11.79 -11.42 8.53
C GLY A 91 -11.34 -11.01 9.94
N GLY A 92 -10.22 -10.28 10.06
CA GLY A 92 -9.85 -9.57 11.29
C GLY A 92 -9.70 -10.50 12.49
N PHE A 93 -8.57 -11.21 12.55
CA PHE A 93 -8.04 -11.55 13.86
C PHE A 93 -7.30 -10.30 14.33
N SER A 94 -7.74 -9.69 15.44
CA SER A 94 -6.98 -8.64 16.11
C SER A 94 -5.52 -9.06 16.21
N GLU A 95 -4.60 -8.14 15.93
CA GLU A 95 -3.18 -8.32 16.24
C GLU A 95 -3.02 -8.44 17.77
N GLU A 96 -3.30 -9.63 18.30
CA GLU A 96 -2.65 -10.11 19.51
C GLU A 96 -1.56 -11.05 19.06
N ALA A 97 -0.45 -10.45 18.61
CA ALA A 97 0.82 -11.14 18.45
C ALA A 97 1.84 -10.44 19.35
N GLU A 98 1.64 -10.52 20.66
CA GLU A 98 2.78 -10.49 21.57
C GLU A 98 3.54 -11.81 21.35
N ALA A 99 4.56 -11.78 20.49
CA ALA A 99 5.59 -12.80 20.49
C ALA A 99 6.35 -12.68 21.81
N SER A 100 5.95 -13.46 22.80
CA SER A 100 6.68 -13.65 24.05
C SER A 100 8.06 -14.27 23.75
N ALA A 101 9.11 -13.70 24.34
CA ALA A 101 10.44 -14.29 24.29
C ALA A 101 10.50 -15.62 25.07
N ASN A 102 10.51 -16.70 24.29
CA ASN A 102 11.20 -18.00 24.41
C ASN A 102 11.65 -18.51 25.79
N GLY A 103 11.16 -19.70 26.13
CA GLY A 103 11.93 -20.65 26.92
C GLY A 103 13.25 -21.00 26.19
N ALA A 104 14.33 -21.16 26.95
CA ALA A 104 15.67 -21.40 26.42
C ALA A 104 15.69 -22.55 25.39
N GLY A 105 16.04 -22.25 24.13
CA GLY A 105 16.31 -23.26 23.09
C GLY A 105 15.43 -23.19 21.82
N THR A 106 14.23 -22.62 21.87
CA THR A 106 13.38 -22.50 20.66
C THR A 106 13.85 -21.35 19.75
N GLN A 107 14.07 -21.65 18.47
CA GLN A 107 14.35 -20.69 17.41
C GLN A 107 13.11 -20.52 16.51
N GLN A 108 12.89 -19.30 16.00
CA GLN A 108 11.74 -18.96 15.18
C GLN A 108 12.16 -18.48 13.80
N VAL A 109 11.44 -18.93 12.77
CA VAL A 109 11.61 -18.49 11.38
C VAL A 109 10.24 -18.15 10.80
N THR A 110 10.12 -16.99 10.18
CA THR A 110 8.87 -16.55 9.54
C THR A 110 8.98 -16.59 8.04
N PHE A 111 8.05 -17.29 7.40
CA PHE A 111 7.83 -17.23 5.95
C PHE A 111 6.48 -16.59 5.64
N TYR A 112 6.36 -16.02 4.45
CA TYR A 112 5.15 -15.38 3.96
C TYR A 112 4.53 -16.24 2.86
N VAL A 113 3.33 -16.76 3.13
CA VAL A 113 2.57 -17.59 2.20
C VAL A 113 1.63 -16.73 1.36
N TYR A 114 1.53 -17.05 0.07
CA TYR A 114 0.61 -16.42 -0.88
C TYR A 114 0.16 -17.42 -1.94
N CYS A 115 -0.90 -17.09 -2.67
CA CYS A 115 -1.44 -17.97 -3.69
C CYS A 115 -1.99 -17.22 -4.91
N SER A 116 -1.96 -17.90 -6.06
CA SER A 116 -2.56 -17.41 -7.30
C SER A 116 -4.09 -17.58 -7.32
N PRO A 117 -4.81 -16.81 -8.16
CA PRO A 117 -6.25 -16.98 -8.35
C PRO A 117 -6.63 -18.43 -8.68
N GLY A 118 -7.83 -18.86 -8.22
CA GLY A 118 -8.39 -20.18 -8.53
C GLY A 118 -7.76 -21.36 -7.80
N THR A 119 -6.89 -21.12 -6.82
CA THR A 119 -6.32 -22.16 -5.97
C THR A 119 -7.33 -22.67 -4.95
N ASN A 120 -7.22 -23.95 -4.58
CA ASN A 120 -8.04 -24.57 -3.53
C ASN A 120 -7.42 -24.35 -2.14
N PRO A 121 -8.22 -24.50 -1.05
CA PRO A 121 -7.69 -24.51 0.31
C PRO A 121 -6.49 -25.44 0.48
N LYS A 122 -5.52 -25.03 1.29
CA LYS A 122 -4.30 -25.80 1.54
C LYS A 122 -3.95 -25.85 3.01
N SER A 123 -3.65 -27.04 3.49
CA SER A 123 -2.97 -27.27 4.77
C SER A 123 -1.46 -27.28 4.53
N ILE A 124 -0.73 -26.44 5.24
CA ILE A 124 0.72 -26.28 5.10
C ILE A 124 1.40 -26.78 6.38
N GLY A 125 2.33 -27.71 6.18
CA GLY A 125 3.27 -28.19 7.17
C GLY A 125 4.66 -27.60 6.97
N VAL A 126 5.65 -28.17 7.64
CA VAL A 126 7.05 -27.75 7.52
C VAL A 126 7.98 -28.96 7.45
N ARG A 127 9.02 -28.86 6.62
CA ARG A 127 10.14 -29.79 6.53
C ARG A 127 11.41 -29.12 7.01
N VAL A 128 12.18 -29.85 7.80
CA VAL A 128 13.51 -29.49 8.27
C VAL A 128 14.51 -30.52 7.74
N ARG A 129 15.67 -30.07 7.28
CA ARG A 129 16.84 -30.94 7.07
C ARG A 129 17.94 -30.59 8.07
N THR A 130 18.46 -31.57 8.79
CA THR A 130 19.53 -31.35 9.79
C THR A 130 20.91 -31.52 9.17
N ASP A 131 21.98 -31.17 9.90
CA ASP A 131 23.36 -31.34 9.44
C ASP A 131 23.74 -32.80 9.20
N SER A 132 23.05 -33.73 9.87
CA SER A 132 23.21 -35.17 9.64
C SER A 132 22.57 -35.66 8.34
N GLY A 133 21.89 -34.78 7.60
CA GLY A 133 21.12 -35.12 6.40
C GLY A 133 19.73 -35.70 6.69
N SER A 134 19.34 -35.81 7.96
CA SER A 134 18.02 -36.31 8.35
C SER A 134 16.94 -35.29 7.98
N THR A 135 15.83 -35.78 7.44
CA THR A 135 14.65 -34.96 7.14
C THR A 135 13.58 -35.21 8.17
N ILE A 136 13.05 -34.14 8.77
CA ILE A 136 12.01 -34.19 9.80
C ILE A 136 10.84 -33.32 9.34
N ASN A 137 9.66 -33.92 9.26
CA ASN A 137 8.45 -33.25 8.80
C ASN A 137 7.47 -33.02 9.95
N SER A 138 6.79 -31.88 9.87
CA SER A 138 5.48 -31.66 10.46
C SER A 138 4.43 -31.82 9.37
N SER A 139 3.84 -33.02 9.28
CA SER A 139 2.95 -33.45 8.20
C SER A 139 1.95 -34.50 8.71
N LEU A 140 1.05 -34.98 7.84
CA LEU A 140 0.11 -36.04 8.16
C LEU A 140 0.82 -37.34 8.59
N ASN A 141 1.92 -37.68 7.92
CA ASN A 141 2.70 -38.91 8.15
C ASN A 141 4.05 -38.65 8.85
N GLY A 142 4.31 -37.40 9.26
CA GLY A 142 5.58 -36.97 9.84
C GLY A 142 5.71 -37.27 11.34
N LYS A 143 6.90 -37.00 11.89
CA LYS A 143 7.16 -37.09 13.34
C LYS A 143 6.32 -36.06 14.13
N TYR A 144 6.06 -34.91 13.51
CA TYR A 144 5.23 -33.85 14.07
C TYR A 144 3.99 -33.69 13.19
N HIS A 145 2.93 -33.10 13.75
CA HIS A 145 1.62 -33.01 13.09
C HIS A 145 1.03 -31.59 13.11
N SER A 146 1.85 -30.57 13.36
CA SER A 146 1.45 -29.17 13.34
C SER A 146 1.23 -28.69 11.89
N LYS A 147 0.19 -27.87 11.69
CA LYS A 147 -0.16 -27.29 10.40
C LYS A 147 -0.88 -25.96 10.55
N VAL A 148 -0.86 -25.18 9.49
CA VAL A 148 -1.77 -24.05 9.27
C VAL A 148 -2.63 -24.32 8.03
N THR A 149 -3.87 -23.85 8.02
CA THR A 149 -4.80 -24.02 6.89
C THR A 149 -5.20 -22.67 6.32
N PHE A 150 -5.00 -22.50 5.03
CA PHE A 150 -5.39 -21.31 4.30
C PHE A 150 -6.62 -21.57 3.44
N ASN A 151 -7.58 -20.66 3.54
CA ASN A 151 -8.79 -20.66 2.72
C ASN A 151 -8.71 -19.50 1.70
N PRO A 152 -8.40 -19.77 0.43
CA PRO A 152 -8.28 -18.74 -0.58
C PRO A 152 -9.64 -18.12 -0.89
N GLN A 153 -9.67 -16.79 -0.93
CA GLN A 153 -10.80 -15.98 -1.37
C GLN A 153 -10.51 -15.41 -2.76
N ALA A 154 -11.55 -15.25 -3.57
CA ALA A 154 -11.42 -14.58 -4.85
C ALA A 154 -10.94 -13.13 -4.66
N ALA A 155 -10.06 -12.67 -5.53
CA ALA A 155 -9.62 -11.28 -5.53
C ALA A 155 -10.81 -10.34 -5.77
N THR A 156 -10.86 -9.25 -5.02
CA THR A 156 -11.87 -8.20 -5.20
C THR A 156 -11.35 -7.16 -6.18
N THR A 157 -12.22 -6.64 -7.05
CA THR A 157 -11.95 -5.44 -7.85
C THR A 157 -12.90 -4.34 -7.42
N TYR A 158 -12.37 -3.20 -6.98
CA TYR A 158 -13.18 -2.08 -6.52
C TYR A 158 -13.67 -1.23 -7.68
N MET A 159 -14.94 -0.83 -7.60
CA MET A 159 -15.63 0.04 -8.56
C MET A 159 -15.98 1.39 -7.91
N LYS A 160 -16.55 2.32 -8.69
CA LYS A 160 -16.94 3.65 -8.20
C LYS A 160 -17.92 3.57 -7.02
N GLY A 161 -18.75 2.53 -6.98
CA GLY A 161 -19.68 2.27 -5.87
C GLY A 161 -18.99 2.02 -4.52
N ASP A 162 -17.77 1.49 -4.54
CA ASP A 162 -17.03 1.03 -3.36
C ASP A 162 -16.15 2.11 -2.73
N ILE A 163 -16.01 3.26 -3.39
CA ILE A 163 -15.16 4.35 -2.95
C ILE A 163 -15.96 5.52 -2.38
N ASN A 164 -15.33 6.26 -1.48
CA ASN A 164 -15.71 7.62 -1.15
C ASN A 164 -14.88 8.58 -2.01
N TRP A 165 -15.57 9.58 -2.56
CA TRP A 165 -15.00 10.71 -3.29
C TRP A 165 -15.60 11.98 -2.73
N GLU A 166 -15.13 12.31 -1.53
CA GLU A 166 -15.59 13.46 -0.77
C GLU A 166 -14.61 14.60 -0.93
N TYR A 167 -15.10 15.83 -0.75
CA TYR A 167 -14.23 17.00 -0.74
C TYR A 167 -14.58 17.95 0.39
N SER A 168 -13.60 18.77 0.75
CA SER A 168 -13.74 19.84 1.73
C SER A 168 -12.90 21.04 1.32
N HIS A 169 -13.37 22.23 1.66
CA HIS A 169 -12.59 23.45 1.47
C HIS A 169 -11.29 23.37 2.27
N THR A 170 -10.18 23.81 1.67
CA THR A 170 -8.87 23.84 2.32
C THR A 170 -8.30 25.26 2.33
N SER A 171 -7.56 25.58 3.38
CA SER A 171 -6.86 26.86 3.48
C SER A 171 -5.63 26.88 2.56
N THR A 172 -5.41 28.00 1.89
CA THR A 172 -4.15 28.28 1.21
C THR A 172 -3.27 29.21 2.03
N LYS A 173 -1.95 29.16 1.83
CA LYS A 173 -0.96 29.91 2.62
C LYS A 173 -1.15 31.42 2.49
N TYR A 174 -1.53 31.90 1.31
CA TYR A 174 -1.72 33.33 1.03
C TYR A 174 -3.16 33.71 0.70
N GLY A 175 -4.15 32.87 1.02
CA GLY A 175 -5.57 33.12 0.72
C GLY A 175 -6.14 34.41 1.33
N ASP A 176 -5.60 34.87 2.46
CA ASP A 176 -5.98 36.14 3.08
C ASP A 176 -5.38 37.37 2.38
N ASN A 177 -4.33 37.20 1.58
CA ASN A 177 -3.66 38.27 0.85
C ASN A 177 -4.32 38.52 -0.52
N LYS A 178 -5.50 39.14 -0.48
CA LYS A 178 -6.33 39.44 -1.66
C LYS A 178 -5.83 40.61 -2.53
N LYS A 179 -4.60 41.10 -2.30
CA LYS A 179 -4.06 42.29 -2.97
C LYS A 179 -3.92 42.12 -4.49
N TYR A 180 -3.65 40.90 -4.95
CA TYR A 180 -3.41 40.60 -6.36
C TYR A 180 -4.30 39.47 -6.89
N VAL A 181 -4.54 38.44 -6.06
CA VAL A 181 -5.30 37.25 -6.42
C VAL A 181 -6.15 36.85 -5.21
N THR A 182 -7.40 36.45 -5.46
CA THR A 182 -8.21 35.70 -4.49
C THR A 182 -8.18 34.25 -4.89
N THR A 183 -7.97 33.35 -3.93
CA THR A 183 -7.82 31.92 -4.18
C THR A 183 -8.69 31.13 -3.24
N ASP A 184 -9.46 30.22 -3.82
CA ASP A 184 -10.23 29.21 -3.11
C ASP A 184 -9.72 27.83 -3.54
N ALA A 185 -9.63 26.90 -2.58
CA ALA A 185 -9.12 25.57 -2.83
C ALA A 185 -9.95 24.50 -2.11
N TRP A 186 -10.03 23.32 -2.72
CA TRP A 186 -10.74 22.17 -2.18
C TRP A 186 -9.88 20.92 -2.32
N ASN A 187 -9.82 20.13 -1.25
CA ASN A 187 -9.21 18.81 -1.29
C ASN A 187 -10.29 17.76 -1.52
N TYR A 188 -10.10 16.91 -2.51
CA TYR A 188 -10.86 15.70 -2.77
C TYR A 188 -10.07 14.49 -2.26
N TYR A 189 -10.76 13.50 -1.72
CA TYR A 189 -10.13 12.32 -1.12
C TYR A 189 -10.72 11.05 -1.71
N LEU A 190 -9.87 10.27 -2.37
CA LEU A 190 -10.18 8.90 -2.78
C LEU A 190 -9.88 7.95 -1.61
N SER A 191 -10.92 7.35 -1.06
CA SER A 191 -10.82 6.33 -0.01
C SER A 191 -11.80 5.19 -0.23
N LEU A 192 -11.63 4.08 0.49
CA LEU A 192 -12.53 2.95 0.42
C LEU A 192 -13.70 3.13 1.42
N LYS A 193 -14.93 2.77 1.03
CA LYS A 193 -16.12 2.83 1.92
C LYS A 193 -16.14 1.79 3.02
N SER A 194 -15.25 0.80 2.96
CA SER A 194 -15.22 -0.30 3.93
C SER A 194 -14.77 0.20 5.31
N ALA A 195 -15.47 -0.23 6.37
CA ALA A 195 -15.09 0.12 7.74
C ALA A 195 -13.84 -0.63 8.22
N ASN A 196 -13.61 -1.84 7.69
CA ASN A 196 -12.54 -2.75 8.13
C ASN A 196 -11.46 -2.96 7.05
N ASN A 197 -11.43 -2.11 6.03
CA ASN A 197 -10.46 -2.16 4.95
C ASN A 197 -10.19 -0.74 4.44
N TYR A 198 -9.01 -0.50 3.92
CA TYR A 198 -8.60 0.81 3.41
C TYR A 198 -7.52 0.65 2.34
N PHE A 199 -7.39 1.66 1.49
CA PHE A 199 -6.28 1.73 0.55
C PHE A 199 -4.98 2.04 1.30
N VAL A 200 -3.91 1.32 0.97
CA VAL A 200 -2.59 1.45 1.63
C VAL A 200 -1.52 2.00 0.71
N THR A 201 -1.81 2.08 -0.59
CA THR A 201 -0.87 2.56 -1.60
C THR A 201 -1.61 2.83 -2.91
N PHE A 202 -1.07 3.76 -3.69
CA PHE A 202 -1.61 4.18 -4.97
C PHE A 202 -0.50 4.18 -6.02
N SER A 203 -0.86 3.82 -7.25
CA SER A 203 -0.03 4.10 -8.42
C SER A 203 -0.80 5.06 -9.30
N VAL A 204 -0.21 6.22 -9.57
CA VAL A 204 -0.82 7.27 -10.39
C VAL A 204 -0.01 7.41 -11.66
N SER A 205 -0.68 7.73 -12.76
CA SER A 205 -0.08 8.00 -14.07
C SER A 205 -0.83 9.15 -14.75
N ALA A 206 -0.29 9.70 -15.84
CA ALA A 206 -0.85 10.83 -16.57
C ALA A 206 -1.03 12.09 -15.69
N TYR A 207 0.10 12.56 -15.17
CA TYR A 207 0.28 13.83 -14.47
C TYR A 207 1.65 14.41 -14.86
N PHE A 208 1.87 15.67 -14.51
CA PHE A 208 3.12 16.38 -14.65
C PHE A 208 3.72 16.61 -13.25
N SER A 209 5.01 16.32 -13.08
CA SER A 209 5.78 16.57 -11.84
C SER A 209 7.16 17.12 -12.20
N GLU A 210 7.31 18.43 -12.11
CA GLU A 210 8.60 19.15 -12.19
C GLU A 210 8.70 20.18 -11.05
N SER A 211 9.82 20.91 -10.97
CA SER A 211 10.03 21.94 -9.95
C SER A 211 8.87 22.94 -9.91
N GLY A 212 8.08 22.85 -8.84
CA GLY A 212 6.90 23.67 -8.55
C GLY A 212 5.62 23.33 -9.32
N TYR A 213 5.54 22.16 -9.96
CA TYR A 213 4.28 21.61 -10.49
C TYR A 213 4.16 20.13 -10.14
N ASP A 214 4.16 19.77 -8.85
CA ASP A 214 4.05 18.37 -8.45
C ASP A 214 2.62 17.84 -8.59
N GLY A 215 2.46 16.75 -9.34
CA GLY A 215 1.16 16.10 -9.52
C GLY A 215 0.14 16.92 -10.30
N PHE A 216 0.56 17.95 -11.03
CA PHE A 216 -0.32 18.77 -11.84
C PHE A 216 -0.95 17.92 -12.96
N PHE A 217 -2.27 17.99 -13.13
CA PHE A 217 -2.95 17.22 -14.17
C PHE A 217 -3.96 17.99 -15.00
N ALA A 218 -4.37 19.19 -14.61
CA ALA A 218 -5.30 19.97 -15.42
C ALA A 218 -5.25 21.46 -15.09
N CYS A 219 -5.48 22.29 -16.10
CA CYS A 219 -5.86 23.66 -15.91
C CYS A 219 -6.80 24.20 -17.00
N ASN A 220 -7.50 25.27 -16.65
CA ASN A 220 -8.24 26.08 -17.60
C ASN A 220 -8.20 27.55 -17.16
N ILE A 221 -7.91 28.45 -18.09
CA ILE A 221 -8.06 29.88 -17.88
C ILE A 221 -9.30 30.37 -18.62
N THR A 222 -10.31 30.83 -17.87
CA THR A 222 -11.54 31.38 -18.42
C THR A 222 -11.66 32.87 -18.08
N PRO A 223 -11.41 33.77 -19.04
CA PRO A 223 -11.63 35.20 -18.84
C PRO A 223 -13.12 35.50 -18.66
N ASP A 224 -13.46 36.40 -17.74
CA ASP A 224 -14.74 37.08 -17.69
C ASP A 224 -14.57 38.59 -17.99
N SER A 225 -15.62 39.39 -17.89
CA SER A 225 -15.59 40.82 -18.25
C SER A 225 -14.64 41.67 -17.41
N HIS A 226 -14.13 41.15 -16.29
CA HIS A 226 -13.28 41.90 -15.36
C HIS A 226 -12.02 41.15 -14.90
N HIS A 227 -12.01 39.82 -14.98
CA HIS A 227 -10.97 38.97 -14.39
C HIS A 227 -10.52 37.84 -15.33
N LYS A 228 -9.36 37.26 -15.03
CA LYS A 228 -8.93 35.97 -15.58
C LYS A 228 -9.07 34.93 -14.48
N ASN A 229 -9.97 33.96 -14.66
CA ASN A 229 -10.16 32.85 -13.72
C ASN A 229 -9.21 31.71 -14.06
N PHE A 230 -8.38 31.31 -13.12
CA PHE A 230 -7.56 30.11 -13.20
C PHE A 230 -8.24 28.97 -12.46
N TYR A 231 -8.30 27.81 -13.11
CA TYR A 231 -8.66 26.55 -12.50
C TYR A 231 -7.48 25.61 -12.61
N GLY A 232 -7.13 24.92 -11.52
CA GLY A 232 -6.01 23.99 -11.48
C GLY A 232 -6.37 22.70 -10.74
N GLY A 233 -5.82 21.57 -11.20
CA GLY A 233 -5.98 20.25 -10.61
C GLY A 233 -4.64 19.59 -10.31
N TYR A 234 -4.50 19.10 -9.08
CA TYR A 234 -3.29 18.46 -8.56
C TYR A 234 -3.64 17.12 -7.92
N VAL A 235 -2.81 16.09 -8.14
CA VAL A 235 -2.91 14.77 -7.48
C VAL A 235 -1.67 14.51 -6.63
N TRP A 236 -1.85 14.34 -5.33
CA TRP A 236 -0.74 14.26 -4.38
C TRP A 236 -0.32 12.81 -4.13
N TYR A 237 0.22 12.15 -5.14
CA TYR A 237 0.49 10.70 -5.08
C TYR A 237 1.70 10.30 -4.22
N GLN A 238 2.62 11.23 -3.92
CA GLN A 238 3.86 10.96 -3.19
C GLN A 238 3.68 10.96 -1.68
N GLU A 239 2.85 11.83 -1.13
CA GLU A 239 2.59 11.88 0.30
C GLU A 239 1.24 11.23 0.62
N PRO A 240 1.01 10.70 1.83
CA PRO A 240 2.00 10.15 2.77
C PRO A 240 2.65 8.83 2.28
N HIS A 241 2.44 8.44 1.03
CA HIS A 241 2.73 7.09 0.53
C HIS A 241 4.16 6.86 0.03
N ASP A 242 5.04 7.85 0.19
CA ASP A 242 6.48 7.80 -0.07
C ASP A 242 7.26 8.72 0.92
N SER A 243 6.86 8.70 2.20
CA SER A 243 7.62 9.01 3.43
C SER A 243 8.46 10.30 3.61
N ALA A 244 8.66 11.19 2.63
CA ALA A 244 9.70 12.21 2.72
C ALA A 244 9.29 13.60 3.29
N TYR A 245 8.00 13.94 3.37
CA TYR A 245 7.57 15.33 3.62
C TYR A 245 6.43 15.52 4.67
N TYR A 246 5.94 14.44 5.31
CA TYR A 246 4.95 14.57 6.38
C TYR A 246 5.59 15.11 7.68
N SER A 247 5.18 16.31 8.10
CA SER A 247 5.51 16.86 9.42
C SER A 247 4.49 16.36 10.46
N SER A 248 4.91 15.44 11.31
CA SER A 248 4.10 14.98 12.45
C SER A 248 3.84 16.08 13.50
N GLN A 249 4.55 17.22 13.42
CA GLN A 249 4.41 18.32 14.37
C GLN A 249 3.14 19.14 14.14
N ASP A 250 2.75 19.36 12.88
CA ASP A 250 1.60 20.22 12.54
C ASP A 250 0.36 19.42 12.09
N GLY A 251 0.51 18.11 11.84
CA GLY A 251 -0.60 17.20 11.51
C GLY A 251 -1.17 17.40 10.10
N TYR A 252 -0.40 18.00 9.20
CA TYR A 252 -0.72 18.15 7.78
C TYR A 252 0.54 18.33 6.94
N SER A 253 0.39 18.18 5.63
CA SER A 253 1.41 18.48 4.62
C SER A 253 0.95 19.69 3.77
N SER A 254 1.85 20.30 3.00
CA SER A 254 1.48 21.40 2.09
C SER A 254 2.01 21.16 0.69
N GLY A 255 1.18 21.36 -0.33
CA GLY A 255 1.55 21.23 -1.74
C GLY A 255 1.44 22.56 -2.47
N GLU A 256 2.36 22.83 -3.39
CA GLU A 256 2.32 24.02 -4.25
C GLU A 256 1.25 23.85 -5.33
N ILE A 257 0.19 24.66 -5.26
CA ILE A 257 -1.00 24.57 -6.15
C ILE A 257 -1.05 25.68 -7.19
N VAL A 258 -0.16 26.66 -7.08
CA VAL A 258 -0.02 27.71 -8.07
C VAL A 258 1.43 28.18 -8.09
N ASN A 259 2.12 27.91 -9.20
CA ASN A 259 3.49 28.33 -9.43
C ASN A 259 3.63 29.05 -10.77
N PHE A 260 3.18 30.30 -10.86
CA PHE A 260 3.25 31.00 -12.14
C PHE A 260 4.70 31.30 -12.55
N PRO A 261 5.01 31.27 -13.88
CA PRO A 261 6.35 31.53 -14.38
C PRO A 261 6.93 32.89 -13.95
N ALA A 262 8.25 33.00 -14.08
CA ALA A 262 9.01 34.22 -13.78
C ALA A 262 8.38 35.47 -14.46
N GLY A 263 8.12 36.51 -13.65
CA GLY A 263 7.41 37.72 -14.07
C GLY A 263 6.02 37.87 -13.44
N ASN A 264 5.45 36.77 -12.94
CA ASN A 264 4.26 36.80 -12.10
C ASN A 264 4.60 37.03 -10.63
N LYS A 265 3.75 37.78 -9.93
CA LYS A 265 4.00 38.24 -8.55
C LYS A 265 3.35 37.35 -7.48
N TRP A 266 2.81 36.20 -7.87
CA TRP A 266 1.97 35.39 -6.97
C TRP A 266 2.13 33.89 -7.22
N TRP A 267 2.21 33.16 -6.13
CA TRP A 267 2.26 31.70 -6.00
C TRP A 267 1.56 31.31 -4.70
N ASP A 268 1.07 30.08 -4.58
CA ASP A 268 0.37 29.64 -3.37
C ASP A 268 0.48 28.14 -3.12
N TYR A 269 0.28 27.79 -1.85
CA TYR A 269 0.36 26.44 -1.33
C TYR A 269 -0.98 26.11 -0.66
N ALA A 270 -1.48 24.91 -0.90
CA ALA A 270 -2.64 24.38 -0.20
C ALA A 270 -2.19 23.48 0.96
N LYS A 271 -2.95 23.52 2.04
CA LYS A 271 -2.88 22.47 3.06
C LYS A 271 -3.43 21.17 2.46
N ILE A 272 -2.64 20.11 2.47
CA ILE A 272 -2.97 18.76 2.00
C ILE A 272 -2.87 17.76 3.15
N TYR A 273 -3.51 16.59 3.04
CA TYR A 273 -3.47 15.54 4.07
C TYR A 273 -3.87 16.01 5.47
N ASP A 274 -4.96 16.76 5.54
CA ASP A 274 -5.53 17.39 6.73
C ASP A 274 -6.65 16.56 7.40
N ARG A 275 -6.89 15.33 6.92
CA ARG A 275 -7.80 14.37 7.58
C ARG A 275 -7.01 13.33 8.36
N LYS A 276 -7.62 12.81 9.43
CA LYS A 276 -7.09 11.69 10.22
C LYS A 276 -6.80 10.49 9.31
N TYR A 277 -5.69 9.81 9.59
CA TYR A 277 -5.23 8.64 8.82
C TYR A 277 -4.92 8.95 7.35
N PRO A 278 -4.01 9.91 7.06
CA PRO A 278 -3.67 10.29 5.69
C PRO A 278 -3.18 9.11 4.85
N GLU A 279 -2.63 8.07 5.48
CA GLU A 279 -2.18 6.83 4.84
C GLU A 279 -3.32 5.96 4.28
N ARG A 280 -4.57 6.40 4.39
CA ARG A 280 -5.75 5.63 3.94
C ARG A 280 -6.43 6.19 2.69
N TYR A 281 -5.95 7.32 2.20
CA TYR A 281 -6.55 8.03 1.08
C TYR A 281 -5.52 8.68 0.17
N LEU A 282 -5.94 8.95 -1.07
CA LEU A 282 -5.21 9.77 -2.02
C LEU A 282 -5.88 11.15 -2.10
N CYS A 283 -5.11 12.20 -1.88
CA CYS A 283 -5.59 13.57 -1.95
C CYS A 283 -5.43 14.15 -3.35
N PHE A 284 -6.42 14.94 -3.77
CA PHE A 284 -6.36 15.80 -4.94
C PHE A 284 -6.72 17.20 -4.51
N THR A 285 -6.06 18.21 -5.05
CA THR A 285 -6.47 19.60 -4.82
C THR A 285 -7.01 20.20 -6.10
N TRP A 286 -8.19 20.78 -5.99
CA TRP A 286 -8.79 21.64 -6.98
C TRP A 286 -8.69 23.09 -6.51
N VAL A 287 -8.15 23.96 -7.34
CA VAL A 287 -7.96 25.38 -7.04
C VAL A 287 -8.71 26.24 -8.03
N HIS A 288 -9.35 27.29 -7.53
CA HIS A 288 -9.89 28.41 -8.31
C HIS A 288 -9.24 29.70 -7.84
N SER A 289 -8.54 30.39 -8.75
CA SER A 289 -7.93 31.69 -8.48
C SER A 289 -8.51 32.75 -9.40
N THR A 290 -8.91 33.88 -8.82
CA THR A 290 -9.46 35.04 -9.54
C THR A 290 -8.54 36.23 -9.37
N THR A 291 -8.11 36.85 -10.47
CA THR A 291 -7.21 38.00 -10.41
C THR A 291 -7.95 39.32 -10.32
N GLY A 292 -7.50 40.21 -9.43
CA GLY A 292 -7.91 41.61 -9.44
C GLY A 292 -7.06 42.41 -10.42
N GLY A 293 -7.54 42.65 -11.65
CA GLY A 293 -6.85 43.50 -12.65
C GLY A 293 -5.62 42.86 -13.32
N ASP A 294 -4.61 43.68 -13.69
CA ASP A 294 -3.38 43.29 -14.41
C ASP A 294 -2.40 42.40 -13.59
N GLY A 295 -2.88 41.72 -12.54
CA GLY A 295 -2.08 41.09 -11.47
C GLY A 295 -1.15 39.96 -11.90
N TRP A 296 -1.29 39.49 -13.13
CA TRP A 296 -0.40 38.54 -13.76
C TRP A 296 -0.30 38.80 -15.26
N HIS A 297 0.94 38.96 -15.72
CA HIS A 297 1.27 38.97 -17.13
C HIS A 297 1.53 37.52 -17.50
N ILE A 298 0.93 37.02 -18.58
CA ILE A 298 1.18 35.67 -19.07
C ILE A 298 2.08 35.79 -20.31
N PRO A 299 3.39 36.14 -20.17
CA PRO A 299 4.29 36.15 -21.31
C PRO A 299 4.81 34.73 -21.55
N ASN A 300 4.68 34.24 -22.78
CA ASN A 300 5.48 33.17 -23.41
C ASN A 300 6.21 32.22 -22.43
N GLY A 301 5.44 31.47 -21.63
CA GLY A 301 5.87 30.14 -21.16
C GLY A 301 5.65 29.12 -22.28
N PRO A 302 6.09 27.86 -22.14
CA PRO A 302 6.09 26.88 -23.25
C PRO A 302 4.70 26.46 -23.77
N LEU A 303 3.63 27.08 -23.30
CA LEU A 303 2.24 26.79 -23.66
C LEU A 303 1.54 28.15 -23.84
N ASP A 304 0.94 28.36 -25.01
CA ASP A 304 0.48 29.69 -25.43
C ASP A 304 -1.06 29.81 -25.33
N THR A 305 -1.71 28.71 -24.91
CA THR A 305 -3.16 28.49 -24.90
C THR A 305 -3.49 27.47 -23.80
N TRP A 306 -3.89 27.88 -22.60
CA TRP A 306 -3.98 26.96 -21.46
C TRP A 306 -5.40 26.45 -21.24
N LYS A 307 -5.79 25.52 -22.10
CA LYS A 307 -6.64 24.40 -21.70
C LYS A 307 -5.76 23.17 -21.84
N GLU A 308 -5.18 22.73 -20.73
CA GLU A 308 -4.38 21.50 -20.69
C GLU A 308 -5.03 20.57 -19.68
N TRP A 309 -5.22 19.32 -20.08
CA TRP A 309 -5.69 18.30 -19.16
C TRP A 309 -5.09 16.97 -19.53
N PHE A 310 -4.51 16.35 -18.53
CA PHE A 310 -4.22 14.93 -18.51
C PHE A 310 -5.45 14.21 -17.96
N ARG A 311 -5.43 12.87 -18.07
CA ARG A 311 -6.47 11.99 -17.51
C ARG A 311 -5.81 11.05 -16.52
N PRO A 312 -5.59 11.48 -15.27
CA PRO A 312 -4.91 10.65 -14.29
C PRO A 312 -5.59 9.29 -14.16
N SER A 313 -4.80 8.22 -14.29
CA SER A 313 -5.24 6.86 -14.01
C SER A 313 -4.61 6.42 -12.70
N ILE A 314 -5.47 6.05 -11.74
CA ILE A 314 -5.11 5.68 -10.38
C ILE A 314 -5.40 4.20 -10.18
N VAL A 315 -4.39 3.42 -9.84
CA VAL A 315 -4.56 2.07 -9.30
C VAL A 315 -4.42 2.14 -7.79
N ALA A 316 -5.54 2.00 -7.07
CA ALA A 316 -5.56 1.97 -5.62
C ALA A 316 -5.50 0.51 -5.13
N TYR A 317 -4.64 0.23 -4.15
CA TYR A 317 -4.51 -1.11 -3.57
C TYR A 317 -4.93 -1.09 -2.11
N ASP A 318 -5.75 -2.05 -1.71
CA ASP A 318 -6.16 -2.21 -0.31
C ASP A 318 -5.09 -2.93 0.53
N MET A 319 -5.32 -3.04 1.84
CA MET A 319 -4.40 -3.72 2.77
C MET A 319 -4.17 -5.22 2.47
N TYR A 320 -4.97 -5.80 1.57
CA TYR A 320 -4.87 -7.19 1.12
C TYR A 320 -4.29 -7.31 -0.31
N GLY A 321 -3.99 -6.20 -0.99
CA GLY A 321 -3.48 -6.18 -2.36
C GLY A 321 -4.54 -6.37 -3.45
N ASN A 322 -5.82 -6.28 -3.10
CA ASN A 322 -6.91 -6.12 -4.08
C ASN A 322 -6.91 -4.70 -4.63
N THR A 323 -7.44 -4.51 -5.83
CA THR A 323 -7.24 -3.28 -6.60
C THR A 323 -8.53 -2.66 -7.11
N GLY A 324 -8.58 -1.34 -7.21
CA GLY A 324 -9.50 -0.61 -8.07
C GLY A 324 -8.71 0.28 -9.02
N THR A 325 -9.21 0.45 -10.25
CA THR A 325 -8.65 1.42 -11.20
C THR A 325 -9.66 2.54 -11.41
N PHE A 326 -9.20 3.77 -11.27
CA PHE A 326 -10.04 4.96 -11.32
C PHE A 326 -9.40 6.03 -12.21
N TRP A 327 -10.25 6.86 -12.83
CA TRP A 327 -9.85 7.95 -13.71
C TRP A 327 -10.45 9.25 -13.24
N VAL A 328 -9.67 10.34 -13.28
CA VAL A 328 -10.16 11.69 -12.98
C VAL A 328 -10.29 12.49 -14.27
N ASP A 329 -11.44 13.16 -14.45
CA ASP A 329 -11.68 14.00 -15.62
C ASP A 329 -11.13 15.42 -15.42
N GLY A 330 -9.96 15.70 -15.99
CA GLY A 330 -9.39 17.04 -16.02
C GLY A 330 -10.07 17.99 -17.01
N SER A 331 -10.93 17.50 -17.91
CA SER A 331 -11.52 18.34 -18.95
C SER A 331 -12.66 19.26 -18.46
N ASP A 332 -13.25 18.93 -17.30
CA ASP A 332 -14.29 19.70 -16.59
C ASP A 332 -13.74 20.45 -15.36
N ILE A 333 -12.45 20.82 -15.40
CA ILE A 333 -11.76 21.49 -14.28
C ILE A 333 -12.40 22.83 -13.86
N THR A 334 -13.32 23.39 -14.64
CA THR A 334 -14.05 24.62 -14.29
C THR A 334 -15.22 24.39 -13.33
N GLY A 335 -15.74 23.16 -13.25
CA GLY A 335 -16.90 22.82 -12.42
C GLY A 335 -16.50 22.15 -11.11
N ALA A 336 -15.95 20.94 -11.21
CA ALA A 336 -15.53 20.11 -10.08
C ALA A 336 -14.59 18.98 -10.55
N LEU A 337 -13.97 18.27 -9.62
CA LEU A 337 -13.25 17.03 -9.95
C LEU A 337 -14.19 15.83 -9.91
N ASN A 338 -14.35 15.19 -11.06
CA ASN A 338 -15.14 13.96 -11.20
C ASN A 338 -14.23 12.73 -11.33
N ILE A 339 -14.61 11.64 -10.66
CA ILE A 339 -13.91 10.34 -10.71
C ILE A 339 -14.79 9.25 -11.32
N TYR A 340 -14.17 8.33 -12.05
CA TYR A 340 -14.80 7.24 -12.80
C TYR A 340 -14.03 5.93 -12.60
N ASP A 341 -14.71 4.81 -12.84
CA ASP A 341 -14.16 3.44 -12.79
C ASP A 341 -14.03 2.80 -14.18
N HIS A 342 -14.06 3.64 -15.22
CA HIS A 342 -13.79 3.28 -16.61
C HIS A 342 -12.99 4.40 -17.27
N GLN A 343 -12.28 4.05 -18.33
CA GLN A 343 -11.52 5.02 -19.12
C GLN A 343 -12.46 5.99 -19.84
N LEU A 344 -12.21 7.28 -19.66
CA LEU A 344 -12.89 8.40 -20.31
C LEU A 344 -12.36 8.69 -21.72
#